data_AF-A0A453LT21-F1
#
_entry.id   AF-A0A453LT21-F1
#
_cell.length_a   1.000
_cell.length_b   1.000
_cell.length_c   1.000
_cell.angle_alpha   90.00
_cell.angle_beta   90.00
_cell.angle_gamma   90.00
#
_symmetry.space_group_name_H-M   'P 1'
#
loop_
_entity.id
_entity.type
_entity.pdbx_description
1 polymer ?
#
loop_
_entity_poly.entity_id
_entity_poly.type
_entity_poly.pdbx_seq_one_letter_code
_entity_poly.pdbx_strand_id
1 'polypeptide(L)'
;MNQCMNSMNLPRMDARKTLKTPVEQMPFTDENKMNSIFDGNTKLTMCNLGGNEGSFALHDFMFVVLGGPSFFMIVSSLVGKPATKYPKGIDEIEWELIYWLRFLISNYRRRVSHSFRPCVTIVLTHYDKVSHLPEGLQPIAAVVQRLREDFQSHAEIYPTVFAVDSRSLVSVSKLTHHLRKTTKTITQQVPQVYEVCNDLIKILHDWRLKNKRAVIRWAEFCEICQLNIPVLRLRSRRDNVEKVDTRRRAVARSLHTLGEIVFFEELGLLVMNCEWFCRDVLSQLATLKSIKIESSGGFVHKEELEKMLQEKLRNQIPRSNWRTGASLQASDIINILLELELCYEQDPGNPHTLLLLPAILEENKGGAEKWQLTMPECRFVGRRLECEDIHMLLTS
;
A
#
# COMPACT_ATOMS: atom_id res chain seq x y z
N MET A 1 19.84 61.76 -22.58
CA MET A 1 20.07 62.02 -24.02
C MET A 1 19.75 60.72 -24.76
N ASN A 2 18.53 60.57 -25.32
CA ASN A 2 18.14 60.93 -26.70
C ASN A 2 18.98 60.11 -27.71
N GLN A 3 18.47 59.19 -28.56
CA GLN A 3 17.30 59.16 -29.47
C GLN A 3 17.11 57.68 -29.94
N CYS A 4 15.93 57.06 -30.12
CA CYS A 4 14.73 57.30 -30.97
C CYS A 4 14.68 56.46 -32.27
N MET A 5 13.55 55.75 -32.45
CA MET A 5 12.81 55.42 -33.70
C MET A 5 13.37 54.28 -34.61
N ASN A 6 12.60 53.45 -35.32
CA ASN A 6 11.17 53.15 -35.41
C ASN A 6 10.96 51.83 -36.18
N SER A 7 9.74 51.29 -36.08
CA SER A 7 9.19 50.10 -36.74
C SER A 7 9.15 50.11 -38.28
N MET A 8 9.24 48.93 -38.89
CA MET A 8 8.55 48.63 -40.17
C MET A 8 7.56 47.46 -39.96
N ASN A 9 6.29 47.74 -40.22
CA ASN A 9 5.22 46.77 -40.41
C ASN A 9 5.22 46.27 -41.86
N LEU A 10 4.99 44.97 -42.08
CA LEU A 10 4.11 44.41 -43.13
C LEU A 10 3.94 42.87 -42.92
N PRO A 11 2.97 42.19 -43.56
CA PRO A 11 1.65 41.87 -43.01
C PRO A 11 1.44 40.37 -42.68
N ARG A 12 0.37 40.10 -41.93
CA ARG A 12 -0.13 38.76 -41.57
C ARG A 12 -0.35 37.87 -42.80
N MET A 13 0.20 36.66 -42.75
CA MET A 13 -0.41 35.49 -43.37
C MET A 13 -0.71 34.43 -42.31
N ASP A 14 -1.99 34.06 -42.26
CA ASP A 14 -2.58 33.03 -41.42
C ASP A 14 -2.02 31.65 -41.75
N ALA A 15 -1.09 31.17 -40.94
CA ALA A 15 -0.86 29.73 -40.79
C ALA A 15 -1.55 29.29 -39.49
N ARG A 16 -2.67 28.58 -39.62
CA ARG A 16 -3.36 27.88 -38.52
C ARG A 16 -2.34 27.04 -37.75
N LYS A 17 -1.80 27.59 -36.67
CA LYS A 17 -1.16 26.81 -35.61
C LYS A 17 -2.27 26.07 -34.90
N THR A 18 -2.45 24.79 -35.21
CA THR A 18 -3.06 23.84 -34.29
C THR A 18 -2.33 23.96 -32.97
N LEU A 19 -2.98 24.65 -32.03
CA LEU A 19 -2.55 24.83 -30.66
C LEU A 19 -2.52 23.44 -30.03
N LYS A 20 -1.40 22.74 -30.13
CA LYS A 20 -1.10 21.64 -29.23
C LYS A 20 -0.97 22.26 -27.85
N THR A 21 -2.02 22.12 -27.05
CA THR A 21 -1.95 22.38 -25.62
C THR A 21 -0.69 21.66 -25.10
N PRO A 22 0.25 22.38 -24.45
CA PRO A 22 1.30 21.71 -23.71
C PRO A 22 0.58 20.85 -22.67
N VAL A 23 1.00 19.60 -22.55
CA VAL A 23 0.62 18.76 -21.40
C VAL A 23 1.07 19.56 -20.19
N GLU A 24 0.10 20.20 -19.52
CA GLU A 24 0.30 20.82 -18.23
C GLU A 24 1.05 19.80 -17.39
N GLN A 25 2.21 20.22 -16.90
CA GLN A 25 2.91 19.54 -15.83
C GLN A 25 1.90 19.47 -14.69
N MET A 26 1.19 18.34 -14.58
CA MET A 26 0.39 18.07 -13.41
C MET A 26 1.35 18.20 -12.23
N PRO A 27 1.07 19.10 -11.26
CA PRO A 27 1.84 19.14 -10.03
C PRO A 27 1.82 17.73 -9.45
N PHE A 28 2.97 17.24 -9.01
CA PHE A 28 3.16 15.95 -8.37
C PHE A 28 2.13 15.82 -7.22
N THR A 29 0.99 15.18 -7.47
CA THR A 29 -0.09 15.08 -6.48
C THR A 29 0.06 13.80 -5.66
N ASP A 30 0.28 13.96 -4.35
CA ASP A 30 0.16 12.96 -3.27
C ASP A 30 0.61 11.52 -3.63
N GLU A 31 1.85 11.20 -3.26
CA GLU A 31 2.57 9.95 -3.60
C GLU A 31 1.92 8.64 -3.07
N ASN A 32 0.89 8.73 -2.22
CA ASN A 32 0.20 7.60 -1.59
C ASN A 32 -1.27 7.44 -2.05
N LYS A 33 -1.54 7.51 -3.36
CA LYS A 33 -2.89 7.27 -3.89
C LYS A 33 -3.10 5.82 -4.33
N MET A 34 -4.05 5.14 -3.68
CA MET A 34 -4.66 3.90 -4.18
C MET A 34 -5.60 4.27 -5.33
N ASN A 35 -5.29 3.83 -6.55
CA ASN A 35 -6.07 4.17 -7.74
C ASN A 35 -6.79 2.92 -8.26
N SER A 36 -8.10 3.01 -8.51
CA SER A 36 -8.86 1.95 -9.19
C SER A 36 -8.97 2.25 -10.68
N ILE A 37 -8.67 1.27 -11.52
CA ILE A 37 -8.73 1.31 -12.97
C ILE A 37 -9.64 0.17 -13.43
N PHE A 38 -10.47 0.41 -14.45
CA PHE A 38 -11.30 -0.63 -15.06
C PHE A 38 -10.72 -1.01 -16.43
N ASP A 39 -10.49 -2.30 -16.63
CA ASP A 39 -10.16 -2.89 -17.94
C ASP A 39 -11.27 -3.86 -18.34
N GLY A 40 -12.23 -3.36 -19.11
CA GLY A 40 -13.48 -4.07 -19.38
C GLY A 40 -14.27 -4.30 -18.10
N ASN A 41 -14.50 -5.57 -17.74
CA ASN A 41 -15.22 -5.95 -16.52
C ASN A 41 -14.30 -6.17 -15.31
N THR A 42 -12.99 -5.99 -15.47
CA THR A 42 -12.01 -6.22 -14.39
C THR A 42 -11.64 -4.91 -13.72
N LYS A 43 -11.85 -4.83 -12.41
CA LYS A 43 -11.35 -3.75 -11.55
C LYS A 43 -9.92 -4.08 -11.11
N LEU A 44 -8.98 -3.18 -11.42
CA LEU A 44 -7.60 -3.23 -10.99
C LEU A 44 -7.37 -2.13 -9.95
N THR A 45 -6.83 -2.50 -8.80
CA THR A 45 -6.42 -1.53 -7.79
C THR A 45 -4.90 -1.44 -7.80
N MET A 46 -4.38 -0.24 -8.06
CA MET A 46 -2.96 0.06 -8.03
C MET A 46 -2.59 0.73 -6.71
N CYS A 47 -1.54 0.21 -6.07
CA CYS A 47 -1.04 0.67 -4.79
C CYS A 47 0.45 0.98 -4.91
N ASN A 48 0.83 2.23 -4.70
CA ASN A 48 2.23 2.62 -4.72
C ASN A 48 2.86 2.39 -3.34
N LEU A 49 3.96 1.63 -3.30
CA LEU A 49 4.76 1.34 -2.10
C LEU A 49 6.11 2.09 -2.09
N GLY A 50 6.34 2.99 -3.04
CA GLY A 50 7.56 3.78 -3.15
C GLY A 50 7.34 5.24 -2.79
N GLY A 51 8.29 5.87 -2.11
CA GLY A 51 8.37 7.35 -2.03
C GLY A 51 8.80 7.94 -0.69
N ASN A 52 8.66 7.23 0.44
CA ASN A 52 9.01 7.81 1.73
C ASN A 52 9.54 6.75 2.71
N GLU A 53 10.77 6.95 3.21
CA GLU A 53 11.43 6.14 4.26
C GLU A 53 10.66 6.13 5.60
N GLY A 54 9.51 6.81 5.68
CA GLY A 54 8.63 6.86 6.85
C GLY A 54 7.35 6.04 6.77
N SER A 55 7.09 5.27 5.70
CA SER A 55 5.79 4.61 5.47
C SER A 55 5.79 3.09 5.70
N PHE A 56 6.68 2.55 6.54
CA PHE A 56 6.71 1.11 6.87
C PHE A 56 5.33 0.58 7.31
N ALA A 57 4.63 1.33 8.15
CA ALA A 57 3.28 0.98 8.61
C ALA A 57 2.25 0.92 7.47
N LEU A 58 2.40 1.76 6.43
CA LEU A 58 1.56 1.70 5.24
C LEU A 58 1.88 0.42 4.46
N HIS A 59 3.16 0.09 4.28
CA HIS A 59 3.52 -1.09 3.51
C HIS A 59 3.04 -2.37 4.19
N ASP A 60 3.27 -2.50 5.50
CA ASP A 60 2.78 -3.61 6.31
C ASP A 60 1.25 -3.70 6.22
N PHE A 61 0.55 -2.57 6.30
CA PHE A 61 -0.90 -2.52 6.09
C PHE A 61 -1.31 -3.02 4.70
N MET A 62 -0.62 -2.60 3.62
CA MET A 62 -0.98 -3.01 2.27
C MET A 62 -0.87 -4.52 2.08
N PHE A 63 0.15 -5.18 2.64
CA PHE A 63 0.28 -6.63 2.58
C PHE A 63 -0.69 -7.38 3.50
N VAL A 64 -1.14 -6.75 4.60
CA VAL A 64 -2.15 -7.32 5.50
C VAL A 64 -3.56 -7.20 4.93
N VAL A 65 -3.86 -6.09 4.26
CA VAL A 65 -5.22 -5.75 3.82
C VAL A 65 -5.53 -6.18 2.39
N LEU A 66 -4.52 -6.20 1.51
CA LEU A 66 -4.67 -6.69 0.15
C LEU A 66 -4.31 -8.18 0.09
N GLY A 67 -5.07 -9.02 0.80
CA GLY A 67 -4.93 -10.48 0.78
C GLY A 67 -5.46 -11.15 -0.50
N GLY A 68 -5.85 -10.35 -1.50
CA GLY A 68 -6.40 -10.82 -2.76
C GLY A 68 -5.33 -11.19 -3.80
N PRO A 69 -5.76 -11.79 -4.92
CA PRO A 69 -4.90 -12.01 -6.07
C PRO A 69 -4.16 -10.74 -6.50
N SER A 70 -2.84 -10.81 -6.41
CA SER A 70 -1.98 -9.65 -6.67
C SER A 70 -0.86 -10.02 -7.62
N PHE A 71 -0.46 -9.07 -8.45
CA PHE A 71 0.82 -9.08 -9.14
C PHE A 71 1.58 -7.82 -8.76
N PHE A 72 2.89 -7.90 -8.88
CA PHE A 72 3.78 -6.86 -8.41
C PHE A 72 4.67 -6.36 -9.53
N MET A 73 4.93 -5.06 -9.49
CA MET A 73 5.82 -4.39 -10.43
C MET A 73 6.95 -3.75 -9.64
N ILE A 74 8.18 -4.21 -9.87
CA ILE A 74 9.38 -3.53 -9.36
C ILE A 74 9.77 -2.51 -10.40
N VAL A 75 9.63 -1.22 -10.06
CA VAL A 75 9.97 -0.11 -10.95
C VAL A 75 11.31 0.47 -10.50
N SER A 76 12.37 0.24 -11.27
CA SER A 76 13.69 0.83 -11.03
C SER A 76 14.03 1.83 -12.15
N SER A 77 14.82 2.85 -11.81
CA SER A 77 15.33 3.83 -12.77
C SER A 77 16.71 3.42 -13.26
N LEU A 78 16.93 3.50 -14.58
CA LEU A 78 18.26 3.27 -15.18
C LEU A 78 19.24 4.42 -14.95
N VAL A 79 18.78 5.52 -14.36
CA VAL A 79 19.59 6.69 -13.99
C VAL A 79 19.59 6.90 -12.48
N GLY A 80 20.75 7.25 -11.93
CA GLY A 80 20.92 7.54 -10.50
C GLY A 80 20.21 8.83 -10.07
N LYS A 81 20.00 9.01 -8.76
CA LYS A 81 19.49 10.27 -8.20
C LYS A 81 20.66 11.22 -7.84
N PRO A 82 20.55 12.54 -8.10
CA PRO A 82 19.50 13.19 -8.88
C PRO A 82 19.54 12.75 -10.35
N ALA A 83 18.37 12.69 -11.00
CA ALA A 83 18.07 12.07 -12.31
C ALA A 83 18.83 12.62 -13.53
N THR A 84 19.94 13.31 -13.30
CA THR A 84 20.74 14.03 -14.28
C THR A 84 22.22 13.66 -14.25
N LYS A 85 22.69 12.80 -13.34
CA LYS A 85 24.14 12.59 -13.20
C LYS A 85 24.71 11.46 -14.08
N TYR A 86 24.32 10.19 -13.95
CA TYR A 86 24.89 9.11 -14.77
C TYR A 86 23.94 7.89 -14.88
N PRO A 87 24.11 7.02 -15.90
CA PRO A 87 23.53 5.68 -15.88
C PRO A 87 23.93 4.95 -14.60
N LYS A 88 22.99 4.19 -14.00
CA LYS A 88 23.30 3.37 -12.83
C LYS A 88 24.26 2.25 -13.21
N GLY A 89 25.16 1.92 -12.28
CA GLY A 89 25.97 0.71 -12.39
C GLY A 89 25.11 -0.54 -12.31
N ILE A 90 25.60 -1.65 -12.87
CA ILE A 90 24.92 -2.95 -12.82
C ILE A 90 24.73 -3.39 -11.36
N ASP A 91 25.76 -3.22 -10.52
CA ASP A 91 25.73 -3.58 -9.11
C ASP A 91 24.66 -2.80 -8.32
N GLU A 92 24.46 -1.52 -8.66
CA GLU A 92 23.43 -0.68 -8.03
C GLU A 92 22.03 -1.19 -8.41
N ILE A 93 21.81 -1.53 -9.68
CA ILE A 93 20.54 -2.11 -10.15
C ILE A 93 20.29 -3.47 -9.49
N GLU A 94 21.30 -4.34 -9.46
CA GLU A 94 21.21 -5.67 -8.84
C GLU A 94 20.85 -5.56 -7.36
N TRP A 95 21.52 -4.68 -6.61
CA TRP A 95 21.24 -4.45 -5.20
C TRP A 95 19.82 -3.94 -4.96
N GLU A 96 19.34 -2.97 -5.75
CA GLU A 96 17.95 -2.48 -5.66
C GLU A 96 16.93 -3.58 -5.93
N LEU A 97 17.14 -4.40 -6.96
CA LEU A 97 16.25 -5.50 -7.30
C LEU A 97 16.23 -6.55 -6.18
N ILE A 98 17.40 -6.93 -5.64
CA ILE A 98 17.50 -7.86 -4.51
C ILE A 98 16.74 -7.30 -3.30
N TYR A 99 16.94 -6.02 -2.95
CA TYR A 99 16.24 -5.39 -1.85
C TYR A 99 14.72 -5.49 -2.00
N TRP A 100 14.19 -5.06 -3.16
CA TRP A 100 12.75 -5.06 -3.40
C TRP A 100 12.16 -6.48 -3.48
N LEU A 101 12.88 -7.43 -4.06
CA LEU A 101 12.47 -8.84 -4.10
C LEU A 101 12.39 -9.42 -2.68
N ARG A 102 13.43 -9.24 -1.86
CA ARG A 102 13.44 -9.70 -0.47
C ARG A 102 12.31 -9.08 0.34
N PHE A 103 12.16 -7.76 0.25
CA PHE A 103 11.09 -7.02 0.92
C PHE A 103 9.71 -7.57 0.56
N LEU A 104 9.47 -7.75 -0.74
CA LEU A 104 8.20 -8.24 -1.26
C LEU A 104 7.89 -9.66 -0.82
N ILE A 105 8.86 -10.57 -0.96
CA ILE A 105 8.70 -11.99 -0.65
C ILE A 105 8.49 -12.18 0.86
N SER A 106 9.28 -11.50 1.70
CA SER A 106 9.14 -11.56 3.15
C SER A 106 7.75 -11.14 3.61
N ASN A 107 7.21 -10.03 3.05
CA ASN A 107 5.90 -9.54 3.44
C ASN A 107 4.74 -10.37 2.87
N TYR A 108 4.88 -10.85 1.64
CA TYR A 108 3.86 -11.70 1.00
C TYR A 108 3.71 -13.05 1.72
N ARG A 109 4.82 -13.69 2.10
CA ARG A 109 4.82 -14.99 2.79
C ARG A 109 4.16 -14.97 4.16
N ARG A 110 4.31 -13.88 4.92
CA ARG A 110 3.77 -13.76 6.27
C ARG A 110 2.25 -13.90 6.33
N ARG A 111 1.52 -13.53 5.27
CA ARG A 111 0.07 -13.30 5.35
C ARG A 111 -0.78 -14.04 4.31
N VAL A 112 -0.25 -14.38 3.13
CA VAL A 112 -1.02 -15.13 2.13
C VAL A 112 -0.88 -16.63 2.42
N SER A 113 -2.01 -17.34 2.59
CA SER A 113 -2.00 -18.81 2.67
C SER A 113 -1.25 -19.38 1.47
N HIS A 114 -0.42 -20.40 1.70
CA HIS A 114 0.69 -20.88 0.86
C HIS A 114 0.35 -21.39 -0.57
N SER A 115 -0.74 -20.92 -1.17
CA SER A 115 -1.30 -21.44 -2.41
C SER A 115 -0.67 -20.81 -3.66
N PHE A 116 -0.13 -19.59 -3.58
CA PHE A 116 0.37 -18.86 -4.75
C PHE A 116 1.69 -18.13 -4.48
N ARG A 117 2.64 -18.22 -5.42
CA ARG A 117 3.85 -17.40 -5.41
C ARG A 117 3.53 -16.02 -5.98
N PRO A 118 4.11 -14.93 -5.44
CA PRO A 118 3.89 -13.60 -5.99
C PRO A 118 4.43 -13.54 -7.43
N CYS A 119 3.59 -13.05 -8.35
CA CYS A 119 3.98 -12.78 -9.74
C CYS A 119 4.68 -11.42 -9.81
N VAL A 120 5.94 -11.38 -10.24
CA VAL A 120 6.76 -10.15 -10.24
C VAL A 120 7.18 -9.79 -11.66
N THR A 121 6.93 -8.55 -12.05
CA THR A 121 7.42 -7.97 -13.31
C THR A 121 8.42 -6.85 -13.02
N ILE A 122 9.60 -6.94 -13.62
CA ILE A 122 10.64 -5.91 -13.48
C ILE A 122 10.51 -4.89 -14.61
N VAL A 123 10.43 -3.62 -14.24
CA VAL A 123 10.29 -2.48 -15.14
C VAL A 123 11.43 -1.50 -14.91
N LEU A 124 12.20 -1.23 -15.95
CA LEU A 124 13.32 -0.31 -15.95
C LEU A 124 12.92 0.97 -16.67
N THR A 125 12.88 2.09 -15.97
CA THR A 125 12.46 3.40 -16.49
C THR A 125 13.66 4.22 -16.98
N HIS A 126 13.36 5.30 -17.70
CA HIS A 126 14.37 6.21 -18.28
C HIS A 126 15.25 5.55 -19.35
N TYR A 127 14.69 4.58 -20.09
CA TYR A 127 15.41 3.91 -21.17
C TYR A 127 15.90 4.88 -22.25
N ASP A 128 15.17 5.97 -22.51
CA ASP A 128 15.58 7.03 -23.43
C ASP A 128 16.94 7.63 -23.10
N LYS A 129 17.31 7.67 -21.80
CA LYS A 129 18.57 8.22 -21.32
C LYS A 129 19.77 7.30 -21.45
N VAL A 130 19.55 6.00 -21.61
CA VAL A 130 20.62 5.00 -21.68
C VAL A 130 20.62 4.20 -22.99
N SER A 131 19.65 4.47 -23.88
CA SER A 131 19.48 3.80 -25.18
C SER A 131 20.69 3.92 -26.12
N HIS A 132 21.56 4.90 -25.90
CA HIS A 132 22.76 5.15 -26.71
C HIS A 132 24.00 4.39 -26.21
N LEU A 133 23.93 3.70 -25.07
CA LEU A 133 25.06 2.97 -24.52
C LEU A 133 25.34 1.69 -25.33
N PRO A 134 26.62 1.39 -25.64
CA PRO A 134 27.00 0.26 -26.50
C PRO A 134 26.72 -1.10 -25.87
N GLU A 135 26.77 -1.20 -24.53
CA GLU A 135 26.53 -2.43 -23.77
C GLU A 135 25.04 -2.85 -23.77
N GLY A 136 24.13 -1.92 -24.06
CA GLY A 136 22.70 -2.16 -24.11
C GLY A 136 22.11 -2.68 -22.78
N LEU A 137 21.07 -3.52 -22.87
CA LEU A 137 20.36 -4.10 -21.72
C LEU A 137 20.79 -5.54 -21.41
N GLN A 138 21.73 -6.10 -22.16
CA GLN A 138 22.14 -7.50 -22.01
C GLN A 138 22.71 -7.82 -20.62
N PRO A 139 23.57 -6.97 -20.02
CA PRO A 139 24.09 -7.25 -18.68
C PRO A 139 22.97 -7.26 -17.62
N ILE A 140 21.99 -6.37 -17.75
CA ILE A 140 20.85 -6.29 -16.82
C ILE A 140 19.92 -7.49 -17.01
N ALA A 141 19.71 -7.95 -18.25
CA ALA A 141 18.95 -9.16 -18.52
C ALA A 141 19.61 -10.40 -17.89
N ALA A 142 20.95 -10.48 -17.92
CA ALA A 142 21.69 -11.56 -17.25
C ALA A 142 21.52 -11.51 -15.72
N VAL A 143 21.55 -10.32 -15.10
CA VAL A 143 21.25 -10.14 -13.66
C VAL A 143 19.85 -10.65 -13.35
N VAL A 144 18.83 -10.22 -14.11
CA VAL A 144 17.44 -10.63 -13.88
C VAL A 144 17.25 -12.14 -14.03
N GLN A 145 17.95 -12.77 -14.99
CA GLN A 145 17.91 -14.22 -15.14
C GLN A 145 18.53 -14.95 -13.94
N ARG A 146 19.65 -14.47 -13.38
CA ARG A 146 20.22 -15.02 -12.14
C ARG A 146 19.26 -14.87 -10.96
N LEU A 147 18.73 -13.66 -10.76
CA LEU A 147 17.75 -13.41 -9.70
C LEU A 147 16.51 -14.31 -9.85
N ARG A 148 16.07 -14.59 -11.07
CA ARG A 148 14.98 -15.53 -11.31
C ARG A 148 15.31 -16.94 -10.83
N GLU A 149 16.52 -17.40 -11.05
CA GLU A 149 17.00 -18.71 -10.58
C GLU A 149 17.13 -18.75 -9.05
N ASP A 150 17.70 -17.69 -8.45
CA ASP A 150 17.88 -17.56 -7.00
C ASP A 150 16.53 -17.54 -6.25
N PHE A 151 15.55 -16.83 -6.80
CA PHE A 151 14.23 -16.64 -6.19
C PHE A 151 13.15 -17.57 -6.73
N GLN A 152 13.48 -18.59 -7.54
CA GLN A 152 12.48 -19.45 -8.22
C GLN A 152 11.50 -20.16 -7.28
N SER A 153 11.95 -20.56 -6.08
CA SER A 153 11.12 -21.20 -5.05
C SER A 153 10.27 -20.21 -4.26
N HIS A 154 10.51 -18.90 -4.46
CA HIS A 154 9.96 -17.82 -3.65
C HIS A 154 8.96 -16.95 -4.42
N ALA A 155 9.22 -16.68 -5.69
CA ALA A 155 8.42 -15.79 -6.53
C ALA A 155 8.41 -16.26 -7.99
N GLU A 156 7.36 -15.92 -8.74
CA GLU A 156 7.32 -16.09 -10.19
C GLU A 156 7.78 -14.79 -10.86
N ILE A 157 9.09 -14.70 -11.12
CA ILE A 157 9.68 -13.54 -11.80
C ILE A 157 9.55 -13.72 -13.31
N TYR A 158 8.90 -12.75 -13.96
CA TYR A 158 8.71 -12.76 -15.40
C TYR A 158 10.07 -12.59 -16.12
N PRO A 159 10.41 -13.44 -17.11
CA PRO A 159 11.75 -13.46 -17.70
C PRO A 159 12.09 -12.22 -18.54
N THR A 160 11.08 -11.50 -19.06
CA THR A 160 11.36 -10.33 -19.90
C THR A 160 11.50 -9.07 -19.04
N VAL A 161 12.63 -8.40 -19.20
CA VAL A 161 12.87 -7.08 -18.62
C VAL A 161 12.22 -6.01 -19.49
N PHE A 162 11.32 -5.22 -18.92
CA PHE A 162 10.68 -4.11 -19.64
C PHE A 162 11.48 -2.83 -19.45
N ALA A 163 12.29 -2.44 -20.43
CA ALA A 163 12.87 -1.11 -20.49
C ALA A 163 11.89 -0.13 -21.14
N VAL A 164 11.53 0.93 -20.40
CA VAL A 164 10.42 1.81 -20.73
C VAL A 164 10.87 3.27 -20.78
N ASP A 165 10.62 3.93 -21.91
CA ASP A 165 10.44 5.39 -21.93
C ASP A 165 8.97 5.68 -21.66
N SER A 166 8.68 6.27 -20.50
CA SER A 166 7.31 6.58 -20.05
C SER A 166 6.59 7.58 -20.97
N ARG A 167 7.33 8.31 -21.81
CA ARG A 167 6.79 9.25 -22.81
C ARG A 167 6.47 8.56 -24.14
N SER A 168 6.93 7.32 -24.33
CA SER A 168 6.73 6.54 -25.56
C SER A 168 5.58 5.55 -25.39
N LEU A 169 4.47 5.83 -26.09
CA LEU A 169 3.29 4.94 -26.09
C LEU A 169 3.64 3.52 -26.57
N VAL A 170 4.55 3.40 -27.52
CA VAL A 170 5.00 2.11 -28.04
C VAL A 170 5.69 1.30 -26.94
N SER A 171 6.58 1.95 -26.18
CA SER A 171 7.29 1.31 -25.06
C SER A 171 6.33 0.84 -23.97
N VAL A 172 5.37 1.70 -23.60
CA VAL A 172 4.37 1.41 -22.57
C VAL A 172 3.38 0.33 -23.01
N SER A 173 2.97 0.30 -24.29
CA SER A 173 1.97 -0.64 -24.80
C SER A 173 2.34 -2.12 -24.62
N LYS A 174 3.63 -2.45 -24.74
CA LYS A 174 4.14 -3.83 -24.53
C LYS A 174 3.97 -4.25 -23.07
N LEU A 175 4.33 -3.36 -22.14
CA LEU A 175 4.12 -3.56 -20.71
C LEU A 175 2.61 -3.68 -20.42
N THR A 176 1.78 -2.79 -20.93
CA THR A 176 0.32 -2.86 -20.74
C THR A 176 -0.26 -4.18 -21.24
N HIS A 177 0.17 -4.68 -22.40
CA HIS A 177 -0.29 -5.97 -22.93
C HIS A 177 0.10 -7.13 -22.01
N HIS A 178 1.34 -7.14 -21.52
CA HIS A 178 1.81 -8.13 -20.54
C HIS A 178 0.97 -8.09 -19.25
N LEU A 179 0.79 -6.91 -18.66
CA LEU A 179 0.01 -6.75 -17.43
C LEU A 179 -1.43 -7.26 -17.60
N ARG A 180 -2.10 -6.94 -18.72
CA ARG A 180 -3.44 -7.46 -19.03
C ARG A 180 -3.48 -8.99 -19.12
N LYS A 181 -2.46 -9.61 -19.72
CA LYS A 181 -2.36 -11.06 -19.82
C LYS A 181 -2.16 -11.69 -18.45
N THR A 182 -1.25 -11.13 -17.65
CA THR A 182 -0.98 -11.56 -16.26
C THR A 182 -2.24 -11.45 -15.39
N THR A 183 -2.98 -10.33 -15.48
CA THR A 183 -4.26 -10.17 -14.79
C THR A 183 -5.22 -11.29 -15.14
N LYS A 184 -5.41 -11.61 -16.42
CA LYS A 184 -6.31 -12.71 -16.84
C LYS A 184 -5.89 -14.05 -16.27
N THR A 185 -4.59 -14.36 -16.30
CA THR A 185 -4.05 -15.61 -15.75
C THR A 185 -4.30 -15.70 -14.25
N ILE A 186 -4.05 -14.62 -13.49
CA ILE A 186 -4.30 -14.59 -12.05
C ILE A 186 -5.80 -14.75 -11.77
N THR A 187 -6.67 -14.00 -12.45
CA THR A 187 -8.13 -14.10 -12.24
C THR A 187 -8.68 -15.50 -12.52
N GLN A 188 -8.08 -16.26 -13.45
CA GLN A 188 -8.46 -17.65 -13.73
C GLN A 188 -8.06 -18.63 -12.62
N GLN A 189 -7.02 -18.31 -11.85
CA GLN A 189 -6.51 -19.15 -10.76
C GLN A 189 -7.19 -18.87 -9.42
N VAL A 190 -7.93 -17.76 -9.32
CA VAL A 190 -8.54 -17.30 -8.08
C VAL A 190 -9.84 -18.06 -7.82
N PRO A 191 -10.08 -18.53 -6.57
CA PRO A 191 -11.33 -19.17 -6.21
C PRO A 191 -12.54 -18.29 -6.50
N GLN A 192 -13.61 -18.90 -7.01
CA GLN A 192 -14.87 -18.19 -7.18
C GLN A 192 -15.41 -17.75 -5.80
N VAL A 193 -15.89 -16.51 -5.75
CA VAL A 193 -16.53 -15.95 -4.56
C VAL A 193 -18.04 -16.17 -4.63
N TYR A 194 -18.71 -16.14 -3.47
CA TYR A 194 -20.16 -16.24 -3.43
C TYR A 194 -20.81 -15.11 -4.24
N GLU A 195 -21.82 -15.42 -5.05
CA GLU A 195 -22.52 -14.44 -5.90
C GLU A 195 -23.06 -13.25 -5.09
N VAL A 196 -23.49 -13.50 -3.85
CA VAL A 196 -23.96 -12.48 -2.90
C VAL A 196 -22.93 -11.37 -2.65
N CYS A 197 -21.63 -11.63 -2.83
CA CYS A 197 -20.59 -10.62 -2.71
C CYS A 197 -20.77 -9.53 -3.78
N ASN A 198 -21.15 -9.89 -5.01
CA ASN A 198 -21.33 -8.93 -6.11
C ASN A 198 -22.45 -7.93 -5.79
N ASP A 199 -23.55 -8.40 -5.22
CA ASP A 199 -24.65 -7.55 -4.78
C ASP A 199 -24.23 -6.68 -3.60
N LEU A 200 -23.54 -7.28 -2.63
CA LEU A 200 -23.16 -6.58 -1.40
C LEU A 200 -22.10 -5.50 -1.65
N ILE A 201 -21.18 -5.68 -2.60
CA ILE A 201 -20.22 -4.65 -3.02
C ILE A 201 -20.97 -3.38 -3.46
N LYS A 202 -22.01 -3.53 -4.30
CA LYS A 202 -22.82 -2.41 -4.78
C LYS A 202 -23.60 -1.75 -3.64
N ILE A 203 -24.23 -2.57 -2.80
CA ILE A 203 -25.00 -2.08 -1.64
C ILE A 203 -24.11 -1.32 -0.67
N LEU A 204 -22.94 -1.84 -0.32
CA LEU A 204 -21.99 -1.19 0.58
C LEU A 204 -21.44 0.10 -0.03
N HIS A 205 -21.16 0.10 -1.33
CA HIS A 205 -20.74 1.30 -2.05
C HIS A 205 -21.78 2.42 -1.97
N ASP A 206 -23.04 2.11 -2.29
CA ASP A 206 -24.14 3.08 -2.27
C ASP A 206 -24.45 3.54 -0.84
N TRP A 207 -24.44 2.62 0.13
CA TRP A 207 -24.59 2.94 1.54
C TRP A 207 -23.49 3.88 2.01
N ARG A 208 -22.23 3.61 1.63
CA ARG A 208 -21.07 4.43 1.96
C ARG A 208 -21.22 5.84 1.40
N LEU A 209 -21.60 5.99 0.13
CA LEU A 209 -21.83 7.31 -0.49
C LEU A 209 -22.95 8.09 0.19
N LYS A 210 -24.06 7.42 0.53
CA LYS A 210 -25.22 8.04 1.17
C LYS A 210 -24.90 8.51 2.60
N ASN A 211 -24.22 7.67 3.37
CA ASN A 211 -23.96 7.93 4.80
C ASN A 211 -22.64 8.66 5.06
N LYS A 212 -21.76 8.76 4.05
CA LYS A 212 -20.42 9.38 4.15
C LYS A 212 -19.58 8.79 5.29
N ARG A 213 -19.68 7.47 5.52
CA ARG A 213 -18.94 6.75 6.57
C ARG A 213 -17.93 5.78 5.97
N ALA A 214 -16.68 5.85 6.43
CA ALA A 214 -15.60 4.98 5.96
C ALA A 214 -15.49 3.65 6.73
N VAL A 215 -16.07 3.58 7.94
CA VAL A 215 -16.01 2.43 8.84
C VAL A 215 -17.40 2.17 9.41
N ILE A 216 -17.74 0.91 9.64
CA ILE A 216 -18.97 0.46 10.32
C ILE A 216 -18.65 -0.64 11.34
N ARG A 217 -19.53 -0.81 12.34
CA ARG A 217 -19.48 -1.95 13.27
C ARG A 217 -20.17 -3.19 12.68
N TRP A 218 -19.84 -4.36 13.22
CA TRP A 218 -20.44 -5.64 12.84
C TRP A 218 -21.98 -5.62 12.88
N ALA A 219 -22.55 -4.97 13.89
CA ALA A 219 -23.99 -4.82 14.04
C ALA A 219 -24.61 -4.05 12.85
N GLU A 220 -24.00 -2.94 12.42
CA GLU A 220 -24.46 -2.17 11.25
C GLU A 220 -24.34 -2.99 9.96
N PHE A 221 -23.25 -3.76 9.80
CA PHE A 221 -23.11 -4.68 8.67
C PHE A 221 -24.20 -5.75 8.66
N CYS A 222 -24.54 -6.30 9.83
CA CYS A 222 -25.63 -7.25 10.00
C CYS A 222 -26.99 -6.64 9.63
N GLU A 223 -27.25 -5.39 9.98
CA GLU A 223 -28.45 -4.66 9.58
C GLU A 223 -28.51 -4.44 8.07
N ILE A 224 -27.41 -4.04 7.45
CA ILE A 224 -27.32 -3.89 5.99
C ILE A 224 -27.64 -5.23 5.30
N CYS A 225 -27.07 -6.33 5.77
CA CYS A 225 -27.35 -7.68 5.26
C CYS A 225 -28.83 -8.06 5.47
N GLN A 226 -29.36 -7.81 6.67
CA GLN A 226 -30.76 -8.09 7.01
C GLN A 226 -31.73 -7.36 6.08
N LEU A 227 -31.46 -6.10 5.76
CA LEU A 227 -32.34 -5.27 4.95
C LEU A 227 -32.24 -5.59 3.47
N ASN A 228 -31.04 -5.79 2.94
CA ASN A 228 -30.80 -5.79 1.49
C ASN A 228 -30.59 -7.17 0.87
N ILE A 229 -30.22 -8.19 1.66
CA ILE A 229 -29.82 -9.50 1.12
C ILE A 229 -30.75 -10.61 1.62
N PRO A 230 -31.67 -11.12 0.79
CA PRO A 230 -32.66 -12.14 1.20
C PRO A 230 -32.07 -13.44 1.75
N VAL A 231 -30.88 -13.84 1.31
CA VAL A 231 -30.19 -15.07 1.74
C VAL A 231 -29.42 -14.92 3.06
N LEU A 232 -29.15 -13.67 3.48
CA LEU A 232 -28.48 -13.32 4.74
C LEU A 232 -29.45 -12.74 5.77
N ARG A 233 -30.76 -12.86 5.53
CA ARG A 233 -31.84 -12.33 6.37
C ARG A 233 -32.32 -13.38 7.37
N LEU A 234 -32.53 -12.96 8.62
CA LEU A 234 -33.38 -13.67 9.58
C LEU A 234 -34.85 -13.39 9.21
N ARG A 235 -35.55 -14.42 8.75
CA ARG A 235 -36.95 -14.36 8.30
C ARG A 235 -37.93 -14.71 9.41
N SER A 236 -37.51 -15.50 10.39
CA SER A 236 -38.34 -15.98 11.49
C SER A 236 -37.58 -16.02 12.81
N ARG A 237 -38.30 -15.96 13.93
CA ARG A 237 -37.75 -16.21 15.27
C ARG A 237 -37.22 -17.63 15.46
N ARG A 238 -37.60 -18.56 14.57
CA ARG A 238 -37.11 -19.95 14.56
C ARG A 238 -35.86 -20.13 13.71
N ASP A 239 -35.43 -19.10 12.99
CA ASP A 239 -34.21 -19.20 12.19
C ASP A 239 -32.99 -19.33 13.10
N ASN A 240 -32.06 -20.17 12.67
CA ASN A 240 -30.82 -20.36 13.39
C ASN A 240 -29.95 -19.10 13.24
N VAL A 241 -29.95 -18.26 14.28
CA VAL A 241 -29.21 -17.00 14.35
C VAL A 241 -27.72 -17.22 14.12
N GLU A 242 -27.15 -18.24 14.76
CA GLU A 242 -25.73 -18.60 14.64
C GLU A 242 -25.39 -18.95 13.19
N LYS A 243 -26.20 -19.78 12.54
CA LYS A 243 -25.99 -20.16 11.13
C LYS A 243 -26.03 -18.96 10.19
N VAL A 244 -26.90 -17.98 10.44
CA VAL A 244 -26.97 -16.75 9.63
C VAL A 244 -25.76 -15.85 9.90
N ASP A 245 -25.33 -15.72 11.16
CA ASP A 245 -24.12 -14.98 11.52
C ASP A 245 -22.87 -15.61 10.88
N THR A 246 -22.72 -16.94 10.92
CA THR A 246 -21.63 -17.66 10.23
C THR A 246 -21.61 -17.36 8.74
N ARG A 247 -22.78 -17.32 8.08
CA ARG A 247 -22.88 -16.97 6.65
C ARG A 247 -22.46 -15.53 6.39
N ARG A 248 -22.90 -14.59 7.24
CA ARG A 248 -22.50 -13.17 7.14
C ARG A 248 -20.98 -13.03 7.30
N ARG A 249 -20.37 -13.72 8.27
CA ARG A 249 -18.91 -13.73 8.48
C ARG A 249 -18.17 -14.31 7.28
N ALA A 250 -18.65 -15.41 6.72
CA ALA A 250 -18.07 -15.99 5.51
C ALA A 250 -18.09 -15.01 4.32
N VAL A 251 -19.19 -14.25 4.16
CA VAL A 251 -19.28 -13.20 3.13
C VAL A 251 -18.36 -12.03 3.44
N ALA A 252 -18.31 -11.55 4.68
CA ALA A 252 -17.40 -10.47 5.09
C ALA A 252 -15.93 -10.85 4.87
N ARG A 253 -15.52 -12.08 5.23
CA ARG A 253 -14.19 -12.62 4.93
C ARG A 253 -13.91 -12.69 3.43
N SER A 254 -14.91 -13.08 2.63
CA SER A 254 -14.75 -13.11 1.15
C SER A 254 -14.55 -11.69 0.59
N LEU A 255 -15.31 -10.70 1.07
CA LEU A 255 -15.13 -9.30 0.68
C LEU A 255 -13.78 -8.74 1.15
N HIS A 256 -13.30 -9.18 2.31
CA HIS A 256 -11.97 -8.85 2.81
C HIS A 256 -10.87 -9.41 1.91
N THR A 257 -10.94 -10.70 1.54
CA THR A 257 -10.00 -11.31 0.59
C THR A 257 -10.04 -10.62 -0.78
N LEU A 258 -11.19 -10.11 -1.22
CA LEU A 258 -11.29 -9.33 -2.45
C LEU A 258 -10.68 -7.92 -2.35
N GLY A 259 -10.33 -7.45 -1.14
CA GLY A 259 -9.86 -6.09 -0.91
C GLY A 259 -10.94 -5.02 -1.05
N GLU A 260 -12.23 -5.42 -1.01
CA GLU A 260 -13.36 -4.48 -1.07
C GLU A 260 -13.66 -3.87 0.30
N ILE A 261 -13.32 -4.59 1.38
CA ILE A 261 -13.35 -4.11 2.77
C ILE A 261 -12.11 -4.62 3.53
N VAL A 262 -11.86 -4.06 4.72
CA VAL A 262 -10.99 -4.66 5.74
C VAL A 262 -11.86 -5.12 6.88
N PHE A 263 -11.87 -6.41 7.19
CA PHE A 263 -12.67 -6.95 8.28
C PHE A 263 -11.78 -7.37 9.45
N PHE A 264 -11.82 -6.58 10.51
CA PHE A 264 -11.20 -6.89 11.80
C PHE A 264 -12.22 -7.67 12.62
N GLU A 265 -12.16 -9.00 12.52
CA GLU A 265 -13.21 -9.89 13.04
C GLU A 265 -13.30 -9.83 14.57
N GLU A 266 -12.15 -9.86 15.24
CA GLU A 266 -12.05 -9.80 16.70
C GLU A 266 -12.54 -8.46 17.26
N LEU A 267 -12.32 -7.37 16.50
CA LEU A 267 -12.80 -6.04 16.86
C LEU A 267 -14.25 -5.79 16.44
N GLY A 268 -14.82 -6.64 15.58
CA GLY A 268 -16.13 -6.42 14.99
C GLY A 268 -16.21 -5.12 14.17
N LEU A 269 -15.14 -4.77 13.46
CA LEU A 269 -15.01 -3.53 12.69
C LEU A 269 -14.79 -3.82 11.21
N LEU A 270 -15.46 -3.05 10.34
CA LEU A 270 -15.28 -3.13 8.89
C LEU A 270 -14.88 -1.78 8.35
N VAL A 271 -13.67 -1.68 7.79
CA VAL A 271 -13.22 -0.52 7.02
C VAL A 271 -13.69 -0.69 5.58
N MET A 272 -14.59 0.17 5.13
CA MET A 272 -15.14 0.16 3.77
C MET A 272 -14.44 1.13 2.82
N ASN A 273 -13.49 1.92 3.31
CA ASN A 273 -12.68 2.82 2.51
C ASN A 273 -11.21 2.71 2.93
N CYS A 274 -10.49 1.79 2.28
CA CYS A 274 -9.07 1.56 2.53
C CYS A 274 -8.22 2.80 2.21
N GLU A 275 -8.55 3.54 1.14
CA GLU A 275 -7.83 4.77 0.78
C GLU A 275 -7.92 5.82 1.91
N TRP A 276 -9.12 6.02 2.46
CA TRP A 276 -9.31 6.88 3.61
C TRP A 276 -8.51 6.38 4.82
N PHE A 277 -8.52 5.07 5.10
CA PHE A 277 -7.78 4.54 6.25
C PHE A 277 -6.26 4.74 6.08
N CYS A 278 -5.71 4.44 4.91
CA CYS A 278 -4.30 4.68 4.59
C CYS A 278 -3.94 6.17 4.69
N ARG A 279 -4.68 7.03 4.00
CA ARG A 279 -4.36 8.45 3.86
C ARG A 279 -4.64 9.23 5.14
N ASP A 280 -5.76 8.97 5.80
CA ASP A 280 -6.27 9.85 6.85
C ASP A 280 -5.97 9.29 8.26
N VAL A 281 -5.80 7.97 8.41
CA VAL A 281 -5.45 7.32 9.69
C VAL A 281 -3.96 6.95 9.74
N LEU A 282 -3.47 6.07 8.86
CA LEU A 282 -2.10 5.57 8.95
C LEU A 282 -1.04 6.64 8.68
N SER A 283 -1.32 7.61 7.81
CA SER A 283 -0.40 8.75 7.60
C SER A 283 -0.14 9.55 8.87
N GLN A 284 -1.08 9.54 9.83
CA GLN A 284 -0.90 10.26 11.08
C GLN A 284 0.23 9.66 11.90
N LEU A 285 0.46 8.34 11.82
CA LEU A 285 1.59 7.69 12.48
C LEU A 285 2.93 8.23 12.01
N ALA A 286 3.05 8.51 10.70
CA ALA A 286 4.27 9.13 10.16
C ALA A 286 4.46 10.55 10.71
N THR A 287 3.38 11.30 10.93
CA THR A 287 3.47 12.64 11.57
C THR A 287 3.78 12.58 13.06
N LEU A 288 3.59 11.44 13.74
CA LEU A 288 3.98 11.29 15.15
C LEU A 288 5.50 11.41 15.32
N LYS A 289 6.30 11.03 14.31
CA LYS A 289 7.76 11.27 14.29
C LYS A 289 8.14 12.75 14.48
N SER A 290 7.30 13.65 13.97
CA SER A 290 7.55 15.11 14.02
C SER A 290 7.09 15.75 15.32
N ILE A 291 6.20 15.07 16.05
CA ILE A 291 5.88 15.43 17.42
C ILE A 291 7.09 14.95 18.22
N LYS A 292 7.78 15.90 18.85
CA LYS A 292 8.87 15.67 19.78
C LYS A 292 8.37 14.87 20.98
N ILE A 293 8.12 13.59 20.80
CA ILE A 293 8.10 12.58 21.86
C ILE A 293 9.58 12.35 22.23
N GLU A 294 10.26 13.44 22.60
CA GLU A 294 11.72 13.60 22.66
C GLU A 294 12.33 12.91 23.88
N SER A 295 11.57 12.10 24.60
CA SER A 295 11.99 11.59 25.92
C SER A 295 11.70 10.13 26.22
N SER A 296 11.12 9.35 25.30
CA SER A 296 10.60 8.01 25.65
C SER A 296 11.05 6.87 24.74
N GLY A 297 12.04 7.06 23.85
CA GLY A 297 12.64 5.94 23.10
C GLY A 297 11.61 5.11 22.31
N GLY A 298 10.61 5.77 21.72
CA GLY A 298 9.55 5.14 20.93
C GLY A 298 8.33 4.64 21.72
N PHE A 299 8.25 4.91 23.03
CA PHE A 299 7.09 4.60 23.86
C PHE A 299 6.15 5.80 24.01
N VAL A 300 4.83 5.57 24.00
CA VAL A 300 3.83 6.64 24.20
C VAL A 300 2.74 6.14 25.12
N HIS A 301 2.26 6.96 26.07
CA HIS A 301 1.10 6.59 26.87
C HIS A 301 -0.13 6.38 25.97
N LYS A 302 -0.85 5.28 26.17
CA LYS A 302 -2.05 4.95 25.39
C LYS A 302 -3.03 6.12 25.33
N GLU A 303 -3.35 6.73 26.46
CA GLU A 303 -4.26 7.88 26.58
C GLU A 303 -3.79 9.12 25.79
N GLU A 304 -2.48 9.37 25.80
CA GLU A 304 -1.90 10.50 25.06
C GLU A 304 -1.99 10.26 23.55
N LEU A 305 -1.70 9.05 23.10
CA LEU A 305 -1.87 8.65 21.72
C LEU A 305 -3.33 8.74 21.27
N GLU A 306 -4.27 8.26 22.09
CA GLU A 306 -5.71 8.38 21.81
C GLU A 306 -6.12 9.84 21.63
N LYS A 307 -5.70 10.72 22.56
CA LYS A 307 -5.99 12.15 22.51
C LYS A 307 -5.42 12.80 21.24
N MET A 308 -4.16 12.50 20.90
CA MET A 308 -3.52 13.01 19.69
C MET A 308 -4.21 12.55 18.41
N LEU A 309 -4.54 11.26 18.31
CA LEU A 309 -5.27 10.71 17.17
C LEU A 309 -6.64 11.34 17.04
N GLN A 310 -7.37 11.47 18.15
CA GLN A 310 -8.69 12.09 18.18
C GLN A 310 -8.66 13.56 17.75
N GLU A 311 -7.67 14.32 18.21
CA GLU A 311 -7.48 15.70 17.81
C GLU A 311 -7.14 15.82 16.32
N LYS A 312 -6.21 15.00 15.81
CA LYS A 312 -5.83 15.01 14.39
C LYS A 312 -6.99 14.61 13.48
N LEU A 313 -7.78 13.60 13.86
CA LEU A 313 -8.96 13.18 13.09
C LEU A 313 -10.08 14.22 13.11
N ARG A 314 -10.19 15.03 14.16
CA ARG A 314 -11.13 16.16 14.25
C ARG A 314 -10.66 17.39 13.47
N ASN A 315 -9.36 17.69 13.55
CA ASN A 315 -8.75 18.90 13.00
C ASN A 315 -8.37 18.79 11.51
N GLN A 316 -8.45 17.60 10.91
CA GLN A 316 -8.35 17.47 9.46
C GLN A 316 -9.47 18.29 8.80
N ILE A 317 -9.07 19.44 8.23
CA ILE A 317 -9.87 20.21 7.26
C ILE A 317 -10.40 19.20 6.24
N PRO A 318 -11.71 19.18 5.92
CA PRO A 318 -12.31 18.13 5.10
C PRO A 318 -11.76 18.18 3.66
N ARG A 319 -10.59 17.60 3.45
CA ARG A 319 -10.06 17.25 2.12
C ARG A 319 -10.85 16.10 1.53
N SER A 320 -11.58 15.35 2.36
CA SER A 320 -12.51 14.31 1.95
C SER A 320 -13.87 14.49 2.65
N ASN A 321 -14.95 14.20 1.94
CA ASN A 321 -16.33 14.30 2.46
C ASN A 321 -16.68 13.18 3.47
N TRP A 322 -15.70 12.38 3.90
CA TRP A 322 -15.91 11.21 4.74
C TRP A 322 -15.83 11.61 6.21
N ARG A 323 -16.88 11.31 6.98
CA ARG A 323 -16.84 11.42 8.43
C ARG A 323 -16.31 10.11 8.99
N THR A 324 -15.37 10.17 9.94
CA THR A 324 -15.35 9.17 11.01
C THR A 324 -16.75 9.21 11.59
N GLY A 325 -17.58 8.22 11.25
CA GLY A 325 -18.94 8.18 11.78
C GLY A 325 -18.88 8.20 13.31
N ALA A 326 -20.00 8.48 13.97
CA ALA A 326 -20.12 8.40 15.43
C ALA A 326 -19.75 7.02 16.04
N SER A 327 -19.34 6.04 15.22
CA SER A 327 -18.98 4.69 15.66
C SER A 327 -17.49 4.46 15.90
N LEU A 328 -16.56 5.24 15.30
CA LEU A 328 -15.11 4.99 15.42
C LEU A 328 -14.48 5.94 16.45
N GLN A 329 -14.02 5.39 17.57
CA GLN A 329 -13.29 6.09 18.63
C GLN A 329 -11.78 5.96 18.40
N ALA A 330 -10.98 6.82 19.05
CA ALA A 330 -9.53 6.73 18.97
C ALA A 330 -9.00 5.40 19.54
N SER A 331 -9.68 4.84 20.55
CA SER A 331 -9.38 3.52 21.11
C SER A 331 -9.58 2.39 20.09
N ASP A 332 -10.61 2.47 19.24
CA ASP A 332 -10.80 1.51 18.14
C ASP A 332 -9.61 1.54 17.17
N ILE A 333 -9.05 2.73 16.91
CA ILE A 333 -7.88 2.88 16.04
C ILE A 333 -6.65 2.24 16.68
N ILE A 334 -6.40 2.47 17.97
CA ILE A 334 -5.29 1.81 18.68
C ILE A 334 -5.43 0.29 18.62
N ASN A 335 -6.64 -0.24 18.83
CA ASN A 335 -6.88 -1.68 18.73
C ASN A 335 -6.59 -2.21 17.32
N ILE A 336 -6.94 -1.46 16.27
CA ILE A 336 -6.57 -1.81 14.89
C ILE A 336 -5.04 -1.80 14.73
N LEU A 337 -4.34 -0.81 15.29
CA LEU A 337 -2.86 -0.76 15.21
C LEU A 337 -2.21 -1.94 15.93
N LEU A 338 -2.76 -2.37 17.06
CA LEU A 338 -2.32 -3.56 17.79
C LEU A 338 -2.56 -4.83 16.97
N GLU A 339 -3.74 -4.99 16.37
CA GLU A 339 -4.07 -6.15 15.51
C GLU A 339 -3.21 -6.20 14.25
N LEU A 340 -2.84 -5.03 13.71
CA LEU A 340 -1.93 -4.91 12.58
C LEU A 340 -0.44 -5.03 12.96
N GLU A 341 -0.12 -5.21 14.25
CA GLU A 341 1.25 -5.25 14.79
C GLU A 341 2.06 -3.96 14.48
N LEU A 342 1.38 -2.83 14.37
CA LEU A 342 1.98 -1.50 14.13
C LEU A 342 2.35 -0.79 15.44
N CYS A 343 1.83 -1.27 16.57
CA CYS A 343 2.25 -0.91 17.91
C CYS A 343 2.12 -2.11 18.85
N TYR A 344 2.72 -2.01 20.04
CA TYR A 344 2.68 -3.07 21.05
C TYR A 344 2.46 -2.50 22.45
N GLU A 345 1.61 -3.15 23.25
CA GLU A 345 1.45 -2.82 24.67
C GLU A 345 2.67 -3.31 25.46
N GLN A 346 3.27 -2.45 26.27
CA GLN A 346 4.37 -2.84 27.16
C GLN A 346 3.90 -3.80 28.25
N ASP A 347 2.74 -3.51 28.84
CA ASP A 347 2.11 -4.28 29.90
C ASP A 347 0.65 -4.57 29.48
N PRO A 348 0.39 -5.70 28.79
CA PRO A 348 -0.93 -6.04 28.30
C PRO A 348 -1.98 -6.12 29.43
N GLY A 349 -3.15 -5.53 29.21
CA GLY A 349 -4.25 -5.49 30.19
C GLY A 349 -4.15 -4.36 31.22
N ASN A 350 -3.08 -3.57 31.24
CA ASN A 350 -3.00 -2.33 32.01
C ASN A 350 -3.57 -1.15 31.19
N PRO A 351 -4.63 -0.44 31.65
CA PRO A 351 -5.19 0.69 30.91
C PRO A 351 -4.21 1.87 30.75
N HIS A 352 -3.24 2.02 31.64
CA HIS A 352 -2.23 3.09 31.61
C HIS A 352 -0.90 2.63 30.98
N THR A 353 -0.93 1.53 30.22
CA THR A 353 0.27 0.98 29.58
C THR A 353 0.91 1.96 28.59
N LEU A 354 2.22 1.82 28.42
CA LEU A 354 2.94 2.46 27.33
C LEU A 354 2.81 1.61 26.08
N LEU A 355 2.64 2.27 24.94
CA LEU A 355 2.64 1.67 23.62
C LEU A 355 4.01 1.89 22.98
N LEU A 356 4.67 0.80 22.60
CA LEU A 356 5.80 0.87 21.68
C LEU A 356 5.28 1.13 20.28
N LEU A 357 5.79 2.17 19.63
CA LEU A 357 5.55 2.47 18.23
C LEU A 357 6.88 2.29 17.46
N PRO A 358 7.12 1.11 16.85
CA PRO A 358 8.39 0.85 16.16
C PRO A 358 8.70 1.88 15.08
N ALA A 359 7.65 2.39 14.43
CA ALA A 359 7.79 3.37 13.36
C ALA A 359 8.46 4.67 13.82
N ILE A 360 8.36 5.08 15.10
CA ILE A 360 8.94 6.34 15.62
C ILE A 360 10.27 6.14 16.35
N LEU A 361 10.82 4.92 16.38
CA LEU A 361 12.13 4.68 16.96
C LEU A 361 13.20 5.47 16.20
N GLU A 362 14.09 6.13 16.95
CA GLU A 362 15.24 6.82 16.37
C GLU A 362 16.28 5.79 15.92
N GLU A 363 16.83 5.98 14.72
CA GLU A 363 18.02 5.24 14.31
C GLU A 363 19.22 5.77 15.09
N ASN A 364 19.82 4.93 15.93
CA ASN A 364 21.06 5.29 16.64
C ASN A 364 22.20 5.43 15.62
N LYS A 365 22.49 6.68 15.22
CA LYS A 365 23.54 7.03 14.24
C LYS A 365 24.97 6.99 14.79
N GLY A 366 25.18 6.57 16.04
CA GLY A 366 26.52 6.57 16.64
C GLY A 366 26.60 5.81 17.94
N GLY A 367 26.89 4.51 17.86
CA GLY A 367 27.26 3.72 19.02
C GLY A 367 27.46 2.26 18.65
N ALA A 368 28.60 1.68 19.01
CA ALA A 368 28.71 0.23 19.09
C ALA A 368 27.89 -0.22 20.30
N GLU A 369 26.57 -0.36 20.14
CA GLU A 369 25.72 -0.94 21.16
C GLU A 369 26.11 -2.40 21.35
N LYS A 370 26.95 -2.63 22.36
CA LYS A 370 27.20 -3.98 22.86
C LYS A 370 26.02 -4.34 23.75
N TRP A 371 25.38 -5.47 23.45
CA TRP A 371 24.44 -6.12 24.37
C TRP A 371 25.16 -6.34 25.71
N GLN A 372 24.93 -5.45 26.68
CA GLN A 372 25.42 -5.64 28.03
C GLN A 372 24.42 -6.59 28.71
N LEU A 373 24.75 -7.88 28.68
CA LEU A 373 23.92 -8.97 29.23
C LEU A 373 23.71 -8.88 30.75
N THR A 374 24.35 -7.93 31.41
CA THR A 374 24.46 -7.83 32.87
C THR A 374 23.99 -6.45 33.35
N MET A 375 22.69 -6.21 33.31
CA MET A 375 22.02 -5.26 34.20
C MET A 375 20.67 -5.87 34.62
N PRO A 376 20.38 -6.04 35.92
CA PRO A 376 19.13 -6.64 36.40
C PRO A 376 17.86 -5.85 36.01
N GLU A 377 18.02 -4.57 35.64
CA GLU A 377 16.92 -3.61 35.46
C GLU A 377 16.67 -3.24 33.98
N CYS A 378 17.46 -3.73 33.02
CA CYS A 378 17.25 -3.41 31.62
C CYS A 378 16.24 -4.39 30.98
N ARG A 379 15.04 -3.90 30.66
CA ARG A 379 14.11 -4.59 29.76
C ARG A 379 14.48 -4.25 28.31
N PHE A 380 15.10 -5.19 27.61
CA PHE A 380 15.34 -5.05 26.18
C PHE A 380 14.02 -5.19 25.42
N VAL A 381 13.76 -4.25 24.51
CA VAL A 381 12.60 -4.30 23.61
C VAL A 381 13.13 -4.26 22.19
N GLY A 382 12.81 -5.30 21.43
CA GLY A 382 13.29 -5.47 20.07
C GLY A 382 12.52 -6.56 19.37
N ARG A 383 12.51 -6.52 18.04
CA ARG A 383 11.92 -7.59 17.23
C ARG A 383 12.98 -8.66 17.02
N ARG A 384 12.76 -9.86 17.57
CA ARG A 384 13.56 -11.03 17.20
C ARG A 384 13.17 -11.41 15.76
N LEU A 385 14.13 -11.35 14.85
CA LEU A 385 13.98 -11.85 13.50
C LEU A 385 14.67 -13.21 13.46
N GLU A 386 13.91 -14.26 13.17
CA GLU A 386 14.52 -15.56 12.86
C GLU A 386 14.82 -15.57 11.37
N CYS A 387 16.09 -15.74 11.01
CA CYS A 387 16.49 -15.92 9.63
C CYS A 387 16.23 -17.38 9.26
N GLU A 388 15.19 -17.63 8.45
CA GLU A 388 14.95 -18.95 7.85
C GLU A 388 16.11 -19.35 6.93
N ASP A 389 16.74 -18.35 6.29
CA ASP A 389 17.94 -18.52 5.48
C ASP A 389 18.87 -17.32 5.68
N ILE A 390 20.11 -17.59 6.11
CA ILE A 390 21.15 -16.61 6.52
C ILE A 390 21.45 -15.59 5.41
N HIS A 391 21.02 -15.88 4.17
CA HIS A 391 21.34 -15.12 2.98
C HIS A 391 20.16 -14.46 2.29
N MET A 392 18.89 -14.70 2.63
CA MET A 392 17.80 -14.25 1.74
C MET A 392 16.57 -13.62 2.38
N LEU A 393 16.00 -14.14 3.45
CA LEU A 393 14.69 -13.67 3.91
C LEU A 393 14.65 -13.52 5.43
N LEU A 394 14.15 -12.36 5.86
CA LEU A 394 13.81 -12.13 7.26
C LEU A 394 12.40 -12.68 7.46
N THR A 395 12.28 -13.63 8.38
CA THR A 395 11.00 -14.06 8.95
C THR A 395 10.90 -13.52 10.38
N SER A 396 9.68 -13.20 10.83
CA SER A 396 9.40 -12.69 12.17
C SER A 396 8.62 -13.70 12.97
#